data_AF-A0A959DQI5-F1
#
_entry.id   AF-A0A959DQI5-F1
#
_cell.length_a   1.000
_cell.length_b   1.000
_cell.length_c   1.000
_cell.angle_alpha   90.00
_cell.angle_beta   90.00
_cell.angle_gamma   90.00
#
_symmetry.space_group_name_H-M   'P 1'
#
loop_
_entity.id
_entity.type
_entity.pdbx_description
1 polymer ?
#
loop_
_entity_poly.entity_id
_entity_poly.type
_entity_poly.pdbx_seq_one_letter_code
_entity_poly.pdbx_strand_id
1 'polypeptide(L)'
;MADFNILGKGTTGNTYDAIVIGSGMSGGIAAKELTEAGLKVLVLERGRMVEHNKDYPTALTDPWDLPLRNMVPLQEQEDYAIQKNLYLFGQDCKHFLVKDSMHPYIQKRPFMWYRG
;
A
#
# COMPACT_ATOMS: atom_id res chain seq x y z
N MET A 1 -22.38 -20.35 -9.35
CA MET A 1 -21.22 -19.56 -8.91
C MET A 1 -20.60 -18.94 -10.14
N ALA A 2 -20.18 -17.67 -10.09
CA ALA A 2 -19.54 -17.03 -11.24
C ALA A 2 -18.05 -17.33 -11.20
N ASP A 3 -17.51 -17.94 -12.26
CA ASP A 3 -16.09 -18.22 -12.39
C ASP A 3 -15.34 -16.94 -12.78
N PHE A 4 -14.54 -16.39 -11.85
CA PHE A 4 -13.73 -15.20 -12.11
C PHE A 4 -12.39 -15.59 -12.72
N ASN A 5 -12.30 -15.54 -14.05
CA ASN A 5 -11.07 -15.83 -14.80
C ASN A 5 -10.25 -14.56 -15.01
N ILE A 6 -9.07 -14.47 -14.38
CA ILE A 6 -8.09 -13.40 -14.65
C ILE A 6 -7.10 -13.88 -15.71
N LEU A 7 -7.16 -13.29 -16.91
CA LEU A 7 -6.26 -13.56 -18.03
C LEU A 7 -5.00 -12.66 -17.93
N GLY A 8 -4.09 -12.98 -17.02
CA GLY A 8 -2.73 -12.40 -16.98
C GLY A 8 -1.76 -13.12 -17.93
N LYS A 9 -0.46 -12.76 -17.94
CA LYS A 9 0.60 -13.51 -18.64
C LYS A 9 0.81 -14.95 -18.12
N GLY A 10 0.04 -15.38 -17.12
CA GLY A 10 0.03 -16.76 -16.63
C GLY A 10 -0.66 -17.68 -17.64
N THR A 11 -0.10 -18.86 -17.81
CA THR A 11 -0.67 -19.99 -18.55
C THR A 11 -2.14 -20.22 -18.19
N THR A 12 -2.99 -20.26 -19.22
CA THR A 12 -4.38 -20.79 -19.26
C THR A 12 -5.05 -21.10 -17.91
N GLY A 13 -6.00 -20.25 -17.51
CA GLY A 13 -7.16 -20.65 -16.70
C GLY A 13 -6.97 -20.83 -15.19
N ASN A 14 -6.28 -19.91 -14.51
CA ASN A 14 -6.30 -19.91 -13.04
C ASN A 14 -7.68 -19.46 -12.52
N THR A 15 -8.44 -20.39 -11.95
CA THR A 15 -9.67 -20.11 -11.20
C THR A 15 -9.36 -19.86 -9.72
N TYR A 16 -10.12 -18.95 -9.12
CA TYR A 16 -10.07 -18.60 -7.69
C TYR A 16 -11.51 -18.48 -7.18
N ASP A 17 -11.74 -18.88 -5.94
CA ASP A 17 -13.07 -18.75 -5.32
C ASP A 17 -13.33 -17.31 -4.85
N ALA A 18 -12.26 -16.58 -4.50
CA ALA A 18 -12.31 -15.18 -4.11
C ALA A 18 -11.07 -14.41 -4.56
N ILE A 19 -11.25 -13.12 -4.85
CA ILE A 19 -10.18 -12.18 -5.14
C ILE A 19 -10.23 -11.05 -4.11
N VAL A 20 -9.13 -10.84 -3.40
CA VAL A 20 -8.93 -9.74 -2.47
C VAL A 20 -8.05 -8.69 -3.12
N ILE A 21 -8.56 -7.47 -3.26
CA ILE A 21 -7.81 -6.34 -3.82
C ILE A 21 -7.31 -5.47 -2.66
N GLY A 22 -5.98 -5.45 -2.49
CA GLY A 22 -5.26 -4.81 -1.42
C GLY A 22 -4.94 -5.78 -0.28
N SER A 23 -3.68 -5.82 0.16
CA SER A 23 -3.20 -6.60 1.30
C SER A 23 -2.95 -5.74 2.54
N GLY A 24 -3.67 -4.62 2.65
CA GLY A 24 -3.72 -3.84 3.89
C GLY A 24 -4.41 -4.61 5.02
N MET A 25 -4.62 -3.96 6.17
CA MET A 25 -5.11 -4.63 7.39
C MET A 25 -6.37 -5.49 7.15
N SER A 26 -7.40 -4.91 6.54
CA SER A 26 -8.66 -5.63 6.28
C SER A 26 -8.52 -6.69 5.20
N GLY A 27 -7.73 -6.43 4.15
CA GLY A 27 -7.51 -7.38 3.05
C GLY A 27 -6.72 -8.61 3.49
N GLY A 28 -5.69 -8.42 4.32
CA GLY A 28 -4.94 -9.52 4.91
C GLY A 28 -5.79 -10.41 5.81
N ILE A 29 -6.63 -9.81 6.68
CA ILE A 29 -7.58 -10.57 7.51
C ILE A 29 -8.59 -11.30 6.63
N ALA A 30 -9.19 -10.64 5.63
CA ALA A 30 -10.12 -11.29 4.72
C ALA A 30 -9.48 -12.48 4.00
N ALA A 31 -8.25 -12.32 3.49
CA ALA A 31 -7.52 -13.40 2.85
C ALA A 31 -7.29 -14.57 3.82
N LYS A 32 -6.85 -14.31 5.06
CA LYS A 32 -6.68 -15.33 6.10
C LYS A 32 -7.99 -16.10 6.32
N GLU A 33 -9.06 -15.42 6.68
CA GLU A 33 -10.34 -16.07 7.03
C GLU A 33 -10.90 -16.89 5.85
N LEU A 34 -10.82 -16.37 4.63
CA LEU A 34 -11.28 -17.08 3.43
C LEU A 34 -10.43 -18.33 3.15
N THR A 35 -9.09 -18.23 3.29
CA THR A 35 -8.21 -19.39 3.10
C THR A 35 -8.37 -20.45 4.19
N GLU A 36 -8.59 -20.05 5.45
CA GLU A 36 -8.87 -21.00 6.55
C GLU A 36 -10.21 -21.71 6.38
N ALA A 37 -11.18 -21.08 5.69
CA ALA A 37 -12.42 -21.72 5.26
C ALA A 37 -12.25 -22.68 4.06
N GLY A 38 -11.04 -22.84 3.53
CA GLY A 38 -10.72 -23.76 2.44
C GLY A 38 -10.84 -23.19 1.03
N LEU A 39 -11.02 -21.86 0.89
CA LEU A 39 -11.14 -21.20 -0.41
C LEU A 39 -9.77 -20.92 -1.04
N LYS A 40 -9.68 -21.03 -2.37
CA LYS A 40 -8.53 -20.60 -3.14
C LYS A 40 -8.62 -19.10 -3.41
N VAL A 41 -7.83 -18.31 -2.68
CA VAL A 41 -7.89 -16.84 -2.72
C VAL A 41 -6.72 -16.26 -3.51
N LEU A 42 -7.01 -15.32 -4.43
CA LEU A 42 -5.99 -14.45 -5.03
C LEU A 42 -5.95 -13.13 -4.28
N VAL A 43 -4.78 -12.71 -3.81
CA VAL A 43 -4.56 -11.36 -3.26
C VAL A 43 -3.76 -10.54 -4.25
N LEU A 44 -4.25 -9.34 -4.58
CA LEU A 44 -3.57 -8.39 -5.45
C LEU A 44 -3.23 -7.13 -4.66
N GLU A 45 -1.95 -6.84 -4.48
CA GLU A 45 -1.47 -5.60 -3.87
C GLU A 45 -0.67 -4.80 -4.91
N ARG A 46 -0.88 -3.48 -4.93
CA ARG A 46 -0.16 -2.56 -5.83
C ARG A 46 1.24 -2.26 -5.30
N GLY A 47 1.38 -2.15 -3.97
CA GLY A 47 2.65 -1.87 -3.30
C GLY A 47 3.70 -2.96 -3.51
N ARG A 48 4.95 -2.64 -3.19
CA ARG A 48 6.04 -3.62 -3.18
C ARG A 48 5.86 -4.61 -2.02
N MET A 49 6.46 -5.79 -2.14
CA MET A 49 6.61 -6.68 -0.98
C MET A 49 7.46 -5.98 0.08
N VAL A 50 6.97 -5.99 1.32
CA VAL A 50 7.65 -5.43 2.50
C VAL A 50 7.82 -6.56 3.50
N GLU A 51 9.05 -6.97 3.75
CA GLU A 51 9.36 -8.06 4.65
C GLU A 51 9.66 -7.56 6.07
N HIS A 52 8.98 -8.17 7.05
CA HIS A 52 9.21 -7.92 8.46
C HIS A 52 10.69 -8.16 8.82
N ASN A 53 11.29 -7.25 9.59
CA ASN A 53 12.71 -7.24 9.98
C ASN A 53 13.74 -7.02 8.86
N LYS A 54 13.33 -6.75 7.62
CA LYS A 54 14.25 -6.41 6.51
C LYS A 54 14.00 -5.02 5.97
N ASP A 55 12.73 -4.70 5.69
CA ASP A 55 12.35 -3.50 4.96
C ASP A 55 11.96 -2.32 5.86
N TYR A 56 12.35 -2.33 7.14
CA TYR A 56 12.09 -1.25 8.09
C TYR A 56 13.37 -0.45 8.40
N PRO A 57 13.88 0.36 7.45
CA PRO A 57 15.20 0.98 7.57
C PRO A 57 15.35 1.93 8.76
N THR A 58 14.23 2.47 9.24
CA THR A 58 14.16 3.54 10.24
C THR A 58 13.48 3.12 11.54
N ALA A 59 13.12 1.83 11.70
CA ALA A 59 12.34 1.37 12.86
C ALA A 59 13.01 1.58 14.22
N LEU A 60 14.34 1.63 14.25
CA LEU A 60 15.14 1.84 15.47
C LEU A 60 15.83 3.22 15.49
N THR A 61 15.44 4.12 14.60
CA THR A 61 16.00 5.47 14.52
C THR A 61 15.10 6.44 15.26
N ASP A 62 15.66 7.21 16.18
CA ASP A 62 14.91 8.24 16.86
C ASP A 62 14.67 9.46 15.95
N PRO A 63 13.54 10.18 16.09
CA PRO A 63 13.22 11.31 15.23
C PRO A 63 14.26 12.45 15.24
N TRP A 64 15.02 12.62 16.33
CA TRP A 64 16.07 13.65 16.43
C TRP A 64 17.39 13.27 15.75
N ASP A 65 17.60 11.97 15.46
CA ASP A 65 18.76 11.50 14.70
C ASP A 65 18.54 11.68 13.18
N LEU A 66 17.29 11.90 12.76
CA LEU A 66 16.95 12.19 11.38
C LEU A 66 17.13 13.67 11.04
N PRO A 67 17.53 14.01 9.80
CA PRO A 67 17.64 15.38 9.34
C PRO A 67 16.36 16.17 9.62
N LEU A 68 16.48 17.46 9.93
CA LEU A 68 15.33 18.33 10.20
C LEU A 68 14.36 17.76 11.27
N ARG A 69 14.86 16.91 12.19
CA ARG A 69 14.05 16.24 13.21
C ARG A 69 12.85 15.48 12.61
N ASN A 70 13.13 14.67 11.58
CA ASN A 70 12.16 13.89 10.81
C ASN A 70 11.19 14.69 9.92
N MET A 71 11.28 16.03 9.87
CA MET A 71 10.45 16.85 8.98
C MET A 71 10.87 16.70 7.52
N VAL A 72 9.94 16.56 6.59
CA VAL A 72 10.23 16.51 5.16
C VAL A 72 10.48 17.93 4.61
N PRO A 73 11.56 18.20 3.85
CA PRO A 73 11.81 19.50 3.24
C PRO A 73 10.66 19.99 2.37
N LEU A 74 10.34 21.30 2.41
CA LEU A 74 9.20 21.89 1.71
C LEU A 74 9.15 21.56 0.21
N GLN A 75 10.31 21.62 -0.46
CA GLN A 75 10.43 21.30 -1.89
C GLN A 75 9.99 19.86 -2.20
N GLU A 76 10.29 18.92 -1.31
CA GLU A 76 9.88 17.53 -1.48
C GLU A 76 8.39 17.33 -1.19
N GLN A 77 7.79 18.13 -0.29
CA GLN A 77 6.36 18.07 -0.01
C GLN A 77 5.48 18.43 -1.21
N GLU A 78 6.04 19.10 -2.23
CA GLU A 78 5.35 19.40 -3.48
C GLU A 78 4.93 18.12 -4.23
N ASP A 79 5.72 17.04 -4.12
CA ASP A 79 5.39 15.73 -4.68
C ASP A 79 4.27 15.00 -3.92
N TYR A 80 3.88 15.50 -2.74
CA TYR A 80 2.98 14.82 -1.79
C TYR A 80 1.79 15.70 -1.39
N ALA A 81 1.11 16.31 -2.37
CA ALA A 81 0.01 17.25 -2.14
C ALA A 81 -1.09 16.73 -1.18
N ILE A 82 -1.45 15.44 -1.27
CA ILE A 82 -2.44 14.78 -0.40
C ILE A 82 -1.74 14.05 0.73
N GLN A 83 -0.72 13.25 0.40
CA GLN A 83 -0.08 12.31 1.33
C GLN A 83 0.59 13.01 2.51
N LYS A 84 1.04 14.26 2.34
CA LYS A 84 1.65 15.05 3.42
C LYS A 84 0.74 15.30 4.62
N ASN A 85 -0.57 15.12 4.46
CA ASN A 85 -1.55 15.29 5.53
C ASN A 85 -1.74 14.01 6.37
N LEU A 86 -1.09 12.90 6.00
CA LEU A 86 -1.09 11.67 6.78
C LEU A 86 -0.17 11.81 7.99
N TYR A 87 -0.59 11.31 9.15
CA TYR A 87 0.22 11.32 10.37
C TYR A 87 1.55 10.56 10.25
N LEU A 88 1.68 9.68 9.25
CA LEU A 88 2.89 8.93 8.90
C LEU A 88 3.82 9.70 7.94
N PHE A 89 3.51 10.95 7.59
CA PHE A 89 4.36 11.71 6.67
C PHE A 89 5.57 12.32 7.38
N GLY A 90 6.60 11.50 7.57
CA GLY A 90 7.94 11.90 8.01
C GLY A 90 9.01 11.32 7.10
N GLN A 91 10.26 11.76 7.26
CA GLN A 91 11.39 11.18 6.51
C GLN A 91 11.55 9.68 6.76
N ASP A 92 11.24 9.24 7.98
CA ASP A 92 11.21 7.87 8.43
C ASP A 92 10.24 6.98 7.65
N CYS A 93 9.09 7.50 7.24
CA CYS A 93 7.98 6.70 6.70
C CYS A 93 7.59 7.05 5.25
N LYS A 94 7.95 8.24 4.73
CA LYS A 94 7.53 8.73 3.40
C LYS A 94 7.87 7.80 2.23
N HIS A 95 8.87 6.93 2.39
CA HIS A 95 9.30 5.98 1.37
C HIS A 95 8.30 4.81 1.17
N PHE A 96 7.33 4.67 2.07
CA PHE A 96 6.16 3.81 1.91
C PHE A 96 4.97 4.55 1.31
N LEU A 97 5.09 5.83 0.93
CA LEU A 97 4.00 6.60 0.36
C LEU A 97 4.29 6.89 -1.11
N VAL A 98 3.24 6.80 -1.90
CA VAL A 98 3.29 7.13 -3.32
C VAL A 98 3.36 8.64 -3.52
N LYS A 99 4.22 9.08 -4.44
CA LYS A 99 4.24 10.46 -4.92
C LYS A 99 2.96 10.80 -5.68
N ASP A 100 2.27 11.83 -5.24
CA ASP A 100 1.02 12.30 -5.87
C ASP A 100 1.29 12.90 -7.26
N SER A 101 2.47 13.48 -7.46
CA SER A 101 2.92 13.98 -8.77
C SER A 101 3.03 12.88 -9.84
N MET A 102 3.38 11.65 -9.45
CA MET A 102 3.49 10.50 -10.35
C MET A 102 2.16 9.76 -10.54
N HIS A 103 1.25 9.87 -9.57
CA HIS A 103 -0.03 9.17 -9.56
C HIS A 103 -1.16 10.13 -9.16
N PRO A 104 -1.53 11.09 -10.02
CA PRO A 104 -2.46 12.15 -9.65
C PRO A 104 -3.83 11.60 -9.23
N TYR A 105 -4.46 12.24 -8.23
CA TYR A 105 -5.83 11.93 -7.85
C TYR A 105 -6.81 12.53 -8.87
N ILE A 106 -7.75 11.71 -9.34
CA ILE A 106 -8.88 12.16 -10.14
C ILE A 106 -10.11 12.13 -9.24
N GLN A 107 -10.49 13.29 -8.70
CA GLN A 107 -11.62 13.39 -7.76
C GLN A 107 -12.79 14.14 -8.40
N LYS A 108 -13.95 13.49 -8.54
CA LYS A 108 -15.21 14.17 -8.88
C LYS A 108 -15.86 14.83 -7.66
N ARG A 109 -15.61 14.28 -6.47
CA ARG A 109 -16.05 14.78 -5.16
C ARG A 109 -14.88 14.65 -4.18
N PRO A 110 -14.79 15.51 -3.16
CA PRO A 110 -13.71 15.42 -2.17
C PRO A 110 -13.70 14.04 -1.51
N PHE A 111 -12.55 13.36 -1.56
CA PHE A 111 -12.28 12.18 -0.76
C PHE A 111 -10.84 12.22 -0.24
N MET A 112 -10.66 11.80 1.00
CA MET A 112 -9.35 11.65 1.62
C MET A 112 -8.97 10.17 1.57
N TRP A 113 -7.98 9.84 0.74
CA TRP A 113 -7.44 8.50 0.63
C TRP A 113 -5.93 8.57 0.51
N TYR A 114 -5.23 7.87 1.39
CA TYR A 114 -3.77 7.78 1.41
C TYR A 114 -3.32 6.48 0.78
N ARG A 115 -2.23 6.52 0.01
CA ARG A 115 -1.77 5.39 -0.80
C ARG A 115 -0.33 5.00 -0.47
N GLY A 116 -0.14 3.72 -0.17
CA GLY A 116 1.17 3.10 -0.11
C GLY A 116 1.77 2.78 -1.47
#